data_AF-A0ABD2PAT9-F1
#
_entry.id   AF-A0ABD2PAT9-F1
#
_cell.length_a   1.000
_cell.length_b   1.000
_cell.length_c   1.000
_cell.angle_alpha   90.00
_cell.angle_beta   90.00
_cell.angle_gamma   90.00
#
_symmetry.space_group_name_H-M   'P 1'
#
loop_
_entity.id
_entity.type
_entity.pdbx_description
1 polymer ?
#
loop_
_entity_poly.entity_id
_entity_poly.type
_entity_poly.pdbx_seq_one_letter_code
_entity_poly.pdbx_strand_id
1 'polypeptide(L)'
;MSELAAITRYQAESTISMNFYGGKIHDFENKLKNIDLLDVKELDLEVETPKKKNAKIMDDMNALQQQMKMNDIDLIGIPEKRNENICDIMKDLATAINYPSIENSALLL
;
A
#
# COMPACT_ATOMS: atom_id res chain seq x y z
N MET A 1 36.76 -58.78 -33.86
CA MET A 1 37.06 -58.61 -32.41
C MET A 1 37.13 -57.12 -32.02
N SER A 2 37.74 -56.23 -32.80
CA SER A 2 37.84 -54.79 -32.45
C SER A 2 36.51 -54.03 -32.50
N GLU A 3 35.64 -54.30 -33.47
CA GLU A 3 34.35 -53.60 -33.62
C GLU A 3 33.35 -53.93 -32.49
N LEU A 4 33.28 -55.19 -32.07
CA LEU A 4 32.43 -55.60 -30.96
C LEU A 4 32.87 -54.92 -29.65
N ALA A 5 34.19 -54.84 -29.41
CA ALA A 5 34.75 -54.13 -28.26
C ALA A 5 34.48 -52.61 -28.32
N ALA A 6 34.53 -52.01 -29.51
CA ALA A 6 34.18 -50.60 -29.70
C ALA A 6 32.69 -50.35 -29.41
N ILE A 7 31.79 -51.20 -29.90
CA ILE A 7 30.34 -51.10 -29.64
C ILE A 7 30.04 -51.20 -28.14
N THR A 8 30.63 -52.17 -27.44
CA THR A 8 30.44 -52.32 -25.98
C THR A 8 30.93 -51.09 -25.22
N ARG A 9 32.04 -50.48 -25.65
CA ARG A 9 32.56 -49.25 -25.06
C ARG A 9 31.62 -48.06 -25.28
N TYR A 10 31.13 -47.87 -26.50
CA TYR A 10 30.15 -46.81 -26.80
C TYR A 10 28.85 -46.97 -26.01
N GLN A 11 28.38 -48.21 -25.82
CA GLN A 11 27.19 -48.48 -25.00
C GLN A 11 27.43 -48.13 -23.52
N ALA A 12 28.61 -48.45 -22.97
CA ALA A 12 28.96 -48.09 -21.60
C ALA A 12 29.04 -46.56 -21.42
N GLU A 13 29.69 -45.85 -22.34
CA GLU A 13 29.81 -44.39 -22.31
C GLU A 13 28.44 -43.70 -22.47
N SER A 14 27.58 -44.23 -23.34
CA SER A 14 26.20 -43.75 -23.49
C SER A 14 25.37 -43.96 -22.23
N THR A 15 25.50 -45.13 -21.59
CA THR A 15 24.78 -45.45 -20.35
C THR A 15 25.21 -44.53 -19.21
N ILE A 16 26.51 -44.27 -19.08
CA ILE A 16 27.05 -43.33 -18.09
C ILE A 16 26.50 -41.93 -18.32
N SER A 17 26.48 -41.47 -19.57
CA SER A 17 25.97 -40.15 -19.95
C SER A 17 24.47 -40.03 -19.63
N MET A 18 23.67 -41.02 -20.01
CA MET A 18 22.23 -41.04 -19.72
C MET A 18 21.94 -40.98 -18.22
N ASN A 19 22.69 -41.72 -17.40
CA ASN A 19 22.53 -41.69 -15.95
C ASN A 19 22.93 -40.33 -15.36
N PHE A 20 24.01 -39.73 -15.84
CA PHE A 20 24.46 -38.41 -15.39
C PHE A 20 23.43 -37.33 -15.71
N TYR A 21 22.98 -37.27 -16.97
CA TYR A 21 21.98 -36.28 -17.39
C TYR A 21 20.61 -36.54 -16.77
N GLY A 22 20.21 -37.79 -16.59
CA GLY A 22 18.99 -38.16 -15.86
C GLY A 22 19.00 -37.66 -14.42
N GLY A 23 20.12 -37.80 -13.71
CA GLY A 23 20.31 -37.23 -12.38
C GLY A 23 20.21 -35.70 -12.38
N LYS A 24 20.78 -35.02 -13.37
CA LYS A 24 20.69 -33.55 -13.50
C LYS A 24 19.28 -33.08 -13.80
N ILE A 25 18.54 -33.77 -14.65
CA ILE A 25 17.13 -33.47 -14.94
C ILE A 25 16.32 -33.58 -13.64
N HIS A 26 16.51 -34.65 -12.88
CA HIS A 26 15.82 -34.83 -11.60
C HIS A 26 16.18 -33.73 -10.58
N ASP A 27 17.45 -33.34 -10.49
CA ASP A 27 17.89 -32.22 -9.65
C ASP A 27 17.19 -30.90 -10.06
N PHE A 28 17.05 -30.64 -11.36
CA PHE A 28 16.36 -29.46 -11.89
C PHE A 28 14.86 -29.48 -11.59
N GLU A 29 14.20 -30.62 -11.79
CA GLU A 29 12.78 -30.79 -11.47
C GLU A 29 12.50 -30.54 -9.99
N ASN A 30 13.36 -31.04 -9.10
CA ASN A 30 13.23 -30.83 -7.66
C ASN A 30 13.46 -29.36 -7.28
N LYS A 31 14.43 -28.68 -7.90
CA LYS A 31 14.65 -27.24 -7.68
C LYS A 31 13.46 -26.40 -8.16
N LEU A 32 12.90 -26.70 -9.33
CA LEU A 32 11.73 -26.00 -9.85
C LEU A 32 10.51 -26.15 -8.94
N LYS A 33 10.23 -27.37 -8.47
CA LYS A 33 9.12 -27.63 -7.53
C LYS A 33 9.25 -26.83 -6.23
N ASN A 34 10.48 -26.61 -5.75
CA ASN A 34 10.71 -25.88 -4.51
C ASN A 34 10.57 -24.37 -4.67
N ILE A 35 10.90 -23.82 -5.85
CA ILE A 35 10.78 -22.39 -6.15
C ILE A 35 9.29 -21.98 -6.27
N ASP A 36 8.48 -22.77 -6.96
CA ASP A 36 7.07 -22.40 -7.22
C ASP A 36 6.18 -22.39 -5.96
N LEU A 37 6.57 -23.08 -4.90
CA LEU A 37 5.71 -23.29 -3.73
C LEU A 37 5.99 -22.38 -2.54
N LEU A 38 7.24 -21.96 -2.35
CA LEU A 38 7.66 -21.17 -1.18
C LEU A 38 7.73 -19.69 -1.49
N ASP A 39 8.47 -19.30 -2.54
CA ASP A 39 8.75 -17.89 -2.79
C ASP A 39 7.51 -17.10 -3.24
N VAL A 40 6.64 -17.70 -4.06
CA VAL A 40 5.45 -17.00 -4.59
C VAL A 40 4.40 -16.77 -3.49
N LYS A 41 4.17 -17.74 -2.61
CA LYS A 41 3.18 -17.61 -1.54
C LYS A 41 3.65 -16.67 -0.43
N GLU A 42 4.94 -16.68 -0.11
CA GLU A 42 5.51 -15.73 0.85
C GLU A 42 5.47 -14.31 0.30
N LEU A 43 5.78 -14.11 -0.99
CA LEU A 43 5.67 -12.80 -1.64
C LEU A 43 4.24 -12.25 -1.66
N ASP A 44 3.24 -13.09 -1.98
CA ASP A 44 1.84 -12.66 -1.99
C ASP A 44 1.37 -12.22 -0.59
N LEU A 45 1.76 -12.95 0.47
CA LEU A 45 1.46 -12.59 1.86
C LEU A 45 2.21 -11.33 2.31
N GLU A 46 3.47 -11.18 1.90
CA GLU A 46 4.30 -10.03 2.22
C GLU A 46 3.79 -8.75 1.54
N VAL A 47 3.11 -8.85 0.39
CA VAL A 47 2.53 -7.70 -0.32
C VAL A 47 1.11 -7.37 0.15
N GLU A 48 0.25 -8.36 0.39
CA GLU A 48 -1.14 -8.15 0.81
C GLU A 48 -1.23 -7.51 2.21
N THR A 49 -0.38 -7.95 3.15
CA THR A 49 -0.48 -7.54 4.55
C THR A 49 -0.15 -6.07 4.77
N PRO A 50 0.94 -5.51 4.20
CA PRO A 50 1.24 -4.09 4.29
C PRO A 50 0.25 -3.23 3.53
N LYS A 51 -0.26 -3.68 2.37
CA LYS A 51 -1.29 -2.93 1.61
C LYS A 51 -2.55 -2.71 2.44
N LYS A 52 -3.05 -3.76 3.10
CA LYS A 52 -4.21 -3.66 3.99
C LYS A 52 -3.94 -2.76 5.21
N LYS A 53 -2.74 -2.84 5.80
CA LYS A 53 -2.34 -1.96 6.90
C LYS A 53 -2.27 -0.50 6.46
N ASN A 54 -1.70 -0.23 5.29
CA ASN A 54 -1.59 1.12 4.75
C ASN A 54 -2.97 1.74 4.46
N ALA A 55 -3.89 0.97 3.88
CA ALA A 55 -5.26 1.44 3.67
C ALA A 55 -5.93 1.83 4.99
N LYS A 56 -5.81 0.98 6.02
CA LYS A 56 -6.36 1.28 7.35
C LYS A 56 -5.73 2.53 7.98
N ILE A 57 -4.41 2.69 7.87
CA ILE A 57 -3.72 3.87 8.41
C ILE A 57 -4.21 5.15 7.71
N MET A 58 -4.43 5.11 6.39
CA MET A 58 -4.99 6.26 5.66
C MET A 58 -6.40 6.61 6.14
N ASP A 59 -7.26 5.62 6.34
CA ASP A 59 -8.62 5.83 6.85
C ASP A 59 -8.60 6.42 8.27
N ASP A 60 -7.75 5.88 9.15
CA ASP A 60 -7.58 6.39 10.52
C ASP A 60 -7.05 7.84 10.52
N MET A 61 -6.10 8.16 9.63
CA MET A 61 -5.58 9.53 9.46
C MET A 61 -6.66 10.50 8.97
N ASN A 62 -7.48 10.09 8.01
CA ASN A 62 -8.57 10.90 7.50
C ASN A 62 -9.62 11.16 8.59
N ALA A 63 -9.98 10.14 9.36
CA ALA A 63 -10.90 10.29 10.48
C ALA A 63 -10.37 11.25 11.55
N LEU A 64 -9.09 11.15 11.90
CA LEU A 64 -8.44 12.08 12.84
C LEU A 64 -8.44 13.52 12.31
N GLN A 65 -8.13 13.72 11.03
CA GLN A 65 -8.15 15.06 10.43
C GLN A 65 -9.56 15.67 10.45
N GLN A 66 -10.59 14.86 10.17
CA GLN A 66 -11.98 15.30 10.26
C GLN A 66 -12.38 15.64 11.70
N GLN A 67 -11.95 14.83 12.68
CA GLN A 67 -12.20 15.12 14.10
C GLN A 67 -11.51 16.41 14.56
N MET A 68 -10.27 16.63 14.15
CA MET A 68 -9.53 17.86 14.50
C MET A 68 -10.21 19.10 13.95
N LYS A 69 -10.75 19.02 12.73
CA LYS A 69 -11.42 20.13 12.04
C LYS A 69 -12.94 20.16 12.27
N MET A 70 -13.46 19.33 13.18
CA MET A 70 -14.91 19.14 13.32
C MET A 70 -15.66 20.43 13.68
N ASN A 71 -14.99 21.36 14.35
CA ASN A 71 -15.54 22.66 14.75
C ASN A 71 -14.97 23.83 13.94
N ASP A 72 -14.12 23.55 12.96
CA ASP A 72 -13.54 24.59 12.11
C ASP A 72 -14.57 24.98 11.04
N ILE A 73 -14.66 26.27 10.77
CA ILE A 73 -15.54 26.82 9.74
C ILE A 73 -14.67 27.57 8.74
N ASP A 74 -14.65 27.06 7.51
CA ASP A 74 -13.96 27.70 6.39
C ASP A 74 -14.87 28.75 5.74
N LEU A 75 -14.48 30.02 5.85
CA LEU A 75 -15.16 31.14 5.19
C LEU A 75 -14.52 31.41 3.82
N ILE A 76 -15.22 31.06 2.75
CA ILE A 76 -14.72 31.20 1.37
C ILE A 76 -15.41 32.37 0.69
N GLY A 77 -14.63 33.18 -0.05
CA GLY A 77 -15.16 34.28 -0.86
C GLY A 77 -15.42 35.58 -0.09
N ILE A 78 -14.86 35.72 1.12
CA ILE A 78 -14.85 36.99 1.86
C ILE A 78 -13.83 37.92 1.19
N PRO A 79 -14.24 39.09 0.65
CA PRO A 79 -13.30 40.05 0.06
C PRO A 79 -12.47 40.71 1.16
N GLU A 80 -11.16 40.80 0.96
CA GLU A 80 -10.24 41.43 1.92
C GLU A 80 -10.50 42.94 2.04
N LYS A 81 -10.75 43.43 3.27
CA LYS A 81 -10.81 44.87 3.56
C LYS A 81 -9.62 45.32 4.40
N ARG A 82 -9.22 46.59 4.24
CA ARG A 82 -8.09 47.17 4.98
C ARG A 82 -8.44 47.34 6.46
N ASN A 83 -7.56 46.89 7.36
CA ASN A 83 -7.73 46.93 8.82
C ASN A 83 -8.92 46.12 9.36
N GLU A 84 -9.37 45.10 8.62
CA GLU A 84 -10.43 44.18 9.07
C GLU A 84 -9.82 43.04 9.88
N ASN A 85 -10.52 42.60 10.93
CA ASN A 85 -10.19 41.40 11.69
C ASN A 85 -11.36 40.39 11.68
N ILE A 86 -11.12 39.20 12.24
CA ILE A 86 -12.10 38.10 12.25
C ILE A 86 -13.43 38.50 12.93
N CYS A 87 -13.39 39.31 13.99
CA CYS A 87 -14.60 39.74 14.68
C CYS A 87 -15.46 40.65 13.78
N ASP A 88 -14.84 41.50 12.97
CA ASP A 88 -15.55 42.37 12.03
C ASP A 88 -16.25 41.52 10.96
N ILE A 89 -15.55 40.53 10.41
CA ILE A 89 -16.09 39.57 9.42
C ILE A 89 -17.29 38.80 10.00
N MET A 90 -17.16 38.30 11.23
CA MET A 90 -18.23 37.55 11.89
C MET A 90 -19.45 38.42 12.22
N LYS A 91 -19.25 39.70 12.58
CA LYS A 91 -20.34 40.66 12.77
C LYS A 91 -21.08 40.93 11.46
N ASP A 92 -20.34 41.22 10.38
CA ASP A 92 -20.92 41.45 9.05
C ASP A 92 -21.75 40.24 8.58
N LEU A 93 -21.22 39.02 8.76
CA LEU A 93 -21.93 37.77 8.49
C LEU A 93 -23.20 37.62 9.34
N ALA A 94 -23.10 37.84 10.65
CA ALA A 94 -24.25 37.74 11.56
C ALA A 94 -25.36 38.73 11.19
N THR A 95 -24.99 39.97 10.86
CA THR A 95 -25.93 40.98 10.37
C THR A 95 -26.55 40.57 9.03
N ALA A 96 -25.76 40.07 8.08
CA ALA A 96 -26.26 39.66 6.76
C ALA A 96 -27.30 38.53 6.82
N ILE A 97 -27.17 37.61 7.78
CA ILE A 97 -28.13 36.51 7.99
C ILE A 97 -29.21 36.82 9.04
N ASN A 98 -29.28 38.06 9.53
CA ASN A 98 -30.16 38.48 10.64
C ASN A 98 -30.02 37.61 11.91
N TYR A 99 -28.83 37.08 12.16
CA TYR A 99 -28.56 36.40 13.42
C TYR A 99 -28.41 37.44 14.53
N PRO A 100 -29.03 37.25 15.71
CA PRO A 100 -28.96 38.22 16.79
C PRO A 100 -27.49 38.41 17.21
N SER A 101 -26.95 39.59 16.90
CA SER A 101 -25.59 39.94 17.31
C SER A 101 -25.57 40.11 18.83
N ILE A 102 -24.73 39.32 19.48
CA ILE A 102 -24.46 39.39 20.91
C ILE A 102 -23.66 40.68 21.19
N GLU A 103 -24.30 41.84 21.10
CA GLU A 103 -23.80 43.06 21.75
C GLU A 103 -24.38 43.19 23.17
N ASN A 104 -25.11 42.17 23.65
CA ASN A 104 -25.80 42.16 24.93
C ASN A 104 -25.58 40.89 25.79
N SER A 105 -24.45 40.20 25.66
CA SER A 105 -24.06 39.14 26.61
C SER A 105 -22.98 39.63 27.57
N ALA A 106 -23.37 40.56 28.45
CA ALA A 106 -22.75 40.70 29.76
C ALA A 106 -23.23 39.62 30.75
N LEU A 107 -23.95 38.59 30.26
CA LEU A 107 -24.49 37.50 31.04
C LEU A 107 -24.40 36.24 30.19
N LEU A 108 -23.31 35.49 30.34
CA LEU A 108 -23.32 34.03 30.39
C LEU A 108 -21.95 33.65 30.97
N LEU A 109 -22.04 33.07 32.18
CA LEU A 109 -20.97 32.63 33.07
C LEU A 109 -19.93 31.73 32.38
#